data_AF-A0A9W7DHD1-F1
#
_entry.id   AF-A0A9W7DHD1-F1
#
_cell.length_a   1.000
_cell.length_b   1.000
_cell.length_c   1.000
_cell.angle_alpha   90.00
_cell.angle_beta   90.00
_cell.angle_gamma   90.00
#
_symmetry.space_group_name_H-M   'P 1'
#
loop_
_entity.id
_entity.type
_entity.pdbx_description
1 polymer ?
#
loop_
_entity_poly.entity_id
_entity_poly.type
_entity_poly.pdbx_seq_one_letter_code
_entity_poly.pdbx_strand_id
1 'polypeptide(L)'
;MGDTYRWKSENVSTSEVANEILRIDEIEQCIVVGAKIENHEGRCGYAILQTMTGNQEKLPDKLNILNKVADQVFNHLPHYARPCFIRFDTIKLNENHKISTKAFRNPTLPLGKTGKWEVFYLDNKTKSYKVLDESTYENIVEGRIRI
;
A
#
# COMPACT_ATOMS: atom_id res chain seq x y z
N MET A 1 13.70 2.57 16.27
CA MET A 1 12.90 1.32 16.31
C MET A 1 11.71 1.52 15.40
N GLY A 2 11.71 0.86 14.23
CA GLY A 2 10.61 0.93 13.26
C GLY A 2 9.49 -0.03 13.63
N ASP A 3 8.26 0.31 13.23
CA ASP A 3 7.10 -0.57 13.40
C ASP A 3 7.25 -1.82 12.50
N THR A 4 6.65 -2.94 12.88
CA THR A 4 6.60 -4.16 12.07
C THR A 4 5.17 -4.67 11.94
N TYR A 5 4.91 -5.43 10.87
CA TYR A 5 3.72 -6.28 10.75
C TYR A 5 4.12 -7.71 10.38
N ARG A 6 3.20 -8.66 10.54
CA ARG A 6 3.44 -10.07 10.21
C ARG A 6 2.55 -10.54 9.08
N TRP A 7 3.14 -11.01 7.98
CA TRP A 7 2.43 -11.50 6.80
C TRP A 7 3.04 -12.82 6.33
N LYS A 8 2.21 -13.82 6.04
CA LYS A 8 2.66 -15.15 5.59
C LYS A 8 3.78 -15.74 6.47
N SER A 9 3.61 -15.64 7.79
CA SER A 9 4.56 -16.06 8.82
C SER A 9 5.89 -15.28 8.90
N GLU A 10 6.06 -14.23 8.09
CA GLU A 10 7.27 -13.39 8.07
C GLU A 10 7.03 -12.05 8.77
N ASN A 11 8.06 -11.53 9.44
CA ASN A 11 8.01 -10.17 10.00
C ASN A 11 8.53 -9.17 8.95
N VAL A 12 7.79 -8.10 8.74
CA VAL A 12 8.13 -7.05 7.78
C VAL A 12 8.32 -5.73 8.49
N SER A 13 9.46 -5.09 8.23
CA SER A 13 9.78 -3.73 8.70
C SER A 13 9.03 -2.70 7.86
N THR A 14 8.14 -1.91 8.46
CA THR A 14 7.40 -0.88 7.72
C THR A 14 8.34 0.19 7.18
N SER A 15 9.38 0.54 7.94
CA SER A 15 10.37 1.53 7.54
C SER A 15 11.22 1.08 6.36
N GLU A 16 11.57 -0.21 6.28
CA GLU A 16 12.36 -0.73 5.15
C GLU A 16 11.56 -0.70 3.86
N VAL A 17 10.31 -1.15 3.90
CA VAL A 17 9.40 -1.09 2.74
C VAL A 17 9.17 0.36 2.31
N ALA A 18 8.93 1.26 3.27
CA ALA A 18 8.75 2.69 2.97
C ALA A 18 10.00 3.30 2.32
N ASN A 19 11.19 2.99 2.84
CA ASN A 19 12.46 3.49 2.31
C ASN A 19 12.70 3.02 0.87
N GLU A 20 12.37 1.77 0.54
CA GLU A 20 12.49 1.28 -0.84
C GLU A 20 11.54 1.99 -1.80
N ILE A 21 10.32 2.33 -1.36
CA ILE A 21 9.37 3.10 -2.16
C ILE A 21 9.82 4.56 -2.30
N LEU A 22 10.42 5.15 -1.26
CA LEU A 22 10.93 6.52 -1.26
C LEU A 22 12.14 6.74 -2.19
N ARG A 23 12.68 5.69 -2.81
CA ARG A 23 13.70 5.82 -3.87
C ARG A 23 13.12 6.28 -5.20
N ILE A 24 11.79 6.36 -5.32
CA ILE A 24 11.10 6.81 -6.52
C ILE A 24 10.92 8.33 -6.42
N ASP A 25 11.51 9.06 -7.38
CA ASP A 25 11.58 10.52 -7.36
C ASP A 25 10.22 11.22 -7.25
N GLU A 26 9.14 10.59 -7.75
CA GLU A 26 7.79 11.13 -7.66
C GLU A 26 7.15 11.03 -6.27
N ILE A 27 7.73 10.26 -5.33
CA ILE A 27 7.17 10.02 -4.00
C ILE A 27 7.84 10.94 -2.97
N GLU A 28 7.07 11.84 -2.39
CA GLU A 28 7.53 12.76 -1.34
C GLU A 28 7.56 12.09 0.04
N GLN A 29 6.49 11.35 0.37
CA GLN A 29 6.35 10.66 1.64
C GLN A 29 5.71 9.28 1.43
N CYS A 30 6.15 8.32 2.24
CA CYS A 30 5.58 6.98 2.25
C CYS A 30 5.36 6.52 3.69
N ILE A 31 4.16 6.03 3.98
CA ILE A 31 3.84 5.32 5.22
C ILE A 31 3.47 3.90 4.85
N VAL A 32 4.03 2.93 5.55
CA VAL A 32 3.60 1.54 5.45
C VAL A 32 3.02 1.10 6.79
N VAL A 33 1.88 0.43 6.74
CA VAL A 33 1.20 -0.17 7.89
C VAL A 33 0.75 -1.58 7.54
N GLY A 34 0.59 -2.43 8.55
CA GLY A 34 -0.06 -3.72 8.35
C GLY A 34 -1.58 -3.55 8.30
N ALA A 35 -2.25 -4.06 7.28
CA ALA A 35 -3.71 -4.12 7.15
C ALA A 35 -4.21 -5.55 7.37
N LYS A 36 -5.29 -5.71 8.14
CA LYS A 36 -5.97 -7.01 8.28
C LYS A 36 -6.91 -7.20 7.10
N ILE A 37 -6.93 -8.39 6.53
CA ILE A 37 -7.89 -8.79 5.51
C ILE A 37 -8.74 -9.90 6.12
N GLU A 38 -10.04 -9.85 5.85
CA GLU A 38 -10.96 -10.89 6.27
C GLU A 38 -10.57 -12.24 5.65
N ASN A 39 -10.68 -13.32 6.42
CA ASN A 39 -10.30 -14.70 6.05
C ASN A 39 -8.82 -14.94 5.71
N HIS A 40 -7.93 -13.98 5.98
CA HIS A 40 -6.48 -14.18 5.87
C HIS A 40 -5.78 -14.07 7.23
N GLU A 41 -4.77 -14.91 7.44
CA GLU A 41 -3.94 -14.84 8.65
C GLU A 41 -2.84 -13.77 8.53
N GLY A 42 -2.70 -12.98 9.59
CA GLY A 42 -1.70 -11.91 9.67
C GLY A 42 -2.22 -10.56 9.15
N ARG A 43 -1.29 -9.69 8.81
CA ARG A 43 -1.54 -8.35 8.28
C ARG A 43 -0.64 -8.13 7.08
N CYS A 44 -1.21 -7.81 5.93
CA CYS A 44 -0.45 -7.52 4.73
C CYS A 44 0.05 -6.07 4.72
N GLY A 45 1.01 -5.74 3.87
CA GLY A 45 1.44 -4.35 3.69
C GLY A 45 0.35 -3.48 3.03
N TYR A 46 0.11 -2.31 3.60
CA TYR A 46 -0.69 -1.23 3.01
C TYR A 46 0.14 0.05 3.02
N ALA A 47 0.44 0.59 1.83
CA ALA A 47 1.23 1.81 1.69
C ALA A 47 0.34 3.02 1.41
N ILE A 48 0.62 4.12 2.10
CA ILE A 48 0.07 5.44 1.84
C ILE A 48 1.18 6.26 1.20
N LEU A 49 0.92 6.75 0.00
CA LEU A 49 1.87 7.55 -0.77
C LEU A 49 1.37 8.99 -0.82
N GLN A 50 2.30 9.92 -0.63
CA GLN A 50 2.14 11.31 -1.01
C GLN A 50 3.14 11.60 -2.12
N THR A 51 2.64 12.09 -3.26
CA THR A 51 3.50 12.49 -4.37
C THR A 51 4.08 13.88 -4.17
N MET A 52 5.15 14.20 -4.90
CA MET A 52 5.77 15.53 -4.94
C MET A 52 4.81 16.65 -5.37
N THR A 53 3.68 16.33 -6.01
CA THR A 53 2.66 17.31 -6.40
C THR A 53 1.49 17.40 -5.42
N GLY A 54 1.57 16.71 -4.27
CA GLY A 54 0.49 16.66 -3.29
C GLY A 54 -0.72 15.85 -3.76
N ASN A 55 -0.49 14.78 -4.54
CA ASN A 55 -1.49 13.87 -5.11
C ASN A 55 -2.44 14.51 -6.14
N GLN A 56 -1.96 15.51 -6.89
CA GLN A 56 -2.74 16.19 -7.94
C GLN A 56 -2.77 15.44 -9.28
N GLU A 57 -2.02 14.35 -9.39
CA GLU A 57 -1.95 13.51 -10.58
C GLU A 57 -3.32 12.93 -10.98
N LYS A 58 -3.56 12.89 -12.29
CA LYS A 58 -4.70 12.16 -12.85
C LYS A 58 -4.43 10.65 -12.79
N LEU A 59 -5.49 9.85 -12.91
CA LEU A 59 -5.38 8.38 -12.86
C LEU A 59 -4.30 7.79 -13.78
N PRO A 60 -4.13 8.21 -15.05
CA PRO A 60 -3.06 7.67 -15.91
C PRO A 60 -1.66 7.92 -15.34
N ASP A 61 -1.42 9.10 -14.78
CA ASP A 61 -0.13 9.47 -14.20
C ASP A 61 0.12 8.71 -12.88
N LYS A 62 -0.92 8.54 -12.05
CA LYS A 62 -0.85 7.67 -10.86
C LYS A 62 -0.51 6.23 -11.22
N LEU A 63 -1.09 5.68 -12.30
CA LEU A 63 -0.78 4.33 -12.76
C LEU A 63 0.68 4.21 -13.23
N ASN A 64 1.24 5.24 -13.88
CA ASN A 64 2.65 5.27 -14.24
C ASN A 64 3.56 5.26 -13.01
N ILE A 65 3.24 6.07 -11.98
CA ILE A 65 3.96 6.05 -10.70
C ILE A 65 3.86 4.66 -10.06
N LEU A 66 2.66 4.07 -10.03
CA LEU A 66 2.45 2.74 -9.47
C LEU A 66 3.20 1.63 -10.23
N ASN A 67 3.38 1.75 -11.53
CA ASN A 67 4.23 0.82 -12.30
C ASN A 67 5.69 0.89 -11.82
N LYS A 68 6.22 2.10 -11.62
CA LYS A 68 7.56 2.28 -11.02
C LYS A 68 7.65 1.70 -9.62
N VAL A 69 6.60 1.90 -8.80
CA VAL A 69 6.51 1.27 -7.47
C VAL A 69 6.52 -0.25 -7.57
N ALA A 70 5.76 -0.83 -8.49
CA ALA A 70 5.74 -2.28 -8.70
C ALA A 70 7.13 -2.78 -9.07
N ASP A 71 7.78 -2.20 -10.07
CA ASP A 71 9.15 -2.59 -10.47
C ASP A 71 10.13 -2.50 -9.30
N GLN A 72 10.08 -1.41 -8.53
CA GLN A 72 10.95 -1.21 -7.38
C GLN A 72 10.76 -2.30 -6.32
N VAL A 73 9.51 -2.62 -5.93
CA VAL A 73 9.26 -3.63 -4.90
C VAL A 73 9.45 -5.06 -5.40
N PHE A 74 9.29 -5.32 -6.71
CA PHE A 74 9.58 -6.63 -7.28
C PHE A 74 11.08 -6.92 -7.33
N ASN A 75 11.90 -5.90 -7.59
CA ASN A 75 13.35 -6.04 -7.70
C ASN A 75 14.07 -6.05 -6.33
N HIS A 76 13.54 -5.34 -5.33
CA HIS A 76 14.26 -5.10 -4.07
C HIS A 76 13.60 -5.73 -2.84
N LEU A 77 12.33 -6.13 -2.90
CA LEU A 77 11.63 -6.71 -1.76
C LEU A 77 11.24 -8.18 -2.00
N PRO A 78 11.34 -9.03 -0.95
CA PRO A 78 10.80 -10.37 -1.01
C PRO A 78 9.27 -10.32 -1.12
N HIS A 79 8.67 -11.38 -1.66
CA HIS A 79 7.23 -11.44 -1.95
C HIS A 79 6.35 -11.01 -0.77
N TYR A 80 6.68 -11.42 0.45
CA TYR A 80 5.86 -11.16 1.64
C TYR A 80 5.96 -9.70 2.14
N ALA A 81 6.98 -8.94 1.73
CA ALA A 81 7.19 -7.56 2.15
C ALA A 81 6.61 -6.53 1.17
N ARG A 82 6.21 -6.97 -0.02
CA ARG A 82 5.60 -6.09 -1.04
C ARG A 82 4.24 -5.61 -0.53
N PRO A 83 3.95 -4.29 -0.58
CA PRO A 83 2.63 -3.80 -0.20
C PRO A 83 1.55 -4.47 -1.07
N CYS A 84 0.60 -5.15 -0.42
CA CYS A 84 -0.55 -5.71 -1.14
C CYS A 84 -1.50 -4.62 -1.60
N PHE A 85 -1.54 -3.49 -0.88
CA PHE A 85 -2.39 -2.35 -1.19
C PHE A 85 -1.64 -1.03 -1.16
N ILE A 86 -2.06 -0.09 -2.00
CA ILE A 86 -1.54 1.27 -2.07
C ILE A 86 -2.69 2.27 -2.17
N ARG A 87 -2.54 3.43 -1.53
CA ARG A 87 -3.42 4.58 -1.69
C ARG A 87 -2.61 5.87 -1.74
N PHE A 88 -3.08 6.84 -2.52
CA PHE A 88 -2.57 8.20 -2.47
C PHE A 88 -3.34 9.03 -1.44
N ASP A 89 -2.64 9.70 -0.53
CA ASP A 89 -3.23 10.57 0.49
C ASP A 89 -2.24 11.62 1.00
N THR A 90 -2.73 12.71 1.60
CA THR A 90 -1.86 13.72 2.21
C THR A 90 -1.39 13.25 3.58
N ILE A 91 -0.08 13.11 3.74
CA ILE A 91 0.57 12.74 4.98
C ILE A 91 0.91 14.01 5.76
N LYS A 92 0.07 14.34 6.74
CA LYS A 92 0.34 15.47 7.64
C LYS A 92 1.29 15.05 8.76
N LEU A 93 2.42 15.76 8.87
CA LEU A 93 3.27 15.71 10.06
C LEU A 93 2.52 16.39 11.23
N ASN A 94 2.56 15.78 12.42
CA ASN A 94 2.07 16.45 13.62
C ASN A 94 3.11 17.44 14.15
N GLU A 95 2.74 18.24 15.17
CA GLU A 95 3.56 19.29 15.79
C GLU A 95 4.94 18.79 16.29
N ASN A 96 5.12 17.48 16.49
CA ASN A 96 6.38 16.85 16.87
C ASN A 96 7.17 16.28 15.69
N HIS A 97 6.88 16.68 14.45
CA HIS A 97 7.45 16.14 13.21
C HIS A 97 7.32 14.62 13.08
N LYS A 98 6.39 13.99 13.83
CA LYS A 98 6.12 12.56 13.77
C LYS A 98 4.90 12.33 12.89
N ILE A 99 5.00 11.34 12.02
CA ILE A 99 3.86 10.89 11.24
C ILE A 99 2.89 10.16 12.19
N SER A 100 1.61 10.57 12.21
CA SER A 100 0.58 9.88 13.01
C SER A 100 0.13 8.59 12.31
N THR A 101 0.89 7.50 12.49
CA THR A 101 0.52 6.16 11.96
C THR A 101 -0.79 5.63 12.57
N LYS A 102 -1.25 6.19 13.71
CA LYS A 102 -2.52 5.81 14.36
C LYS A 102 -3.73 5.97 13.44
N ALA A 103 -3.77 7.01 12.61
CA ALA A 103 -4.87 7.23 11.65
C ALA A 103 -4.93 6.15 10.56
N PHE A 104 -3.80 5.48 10.31
CA PHE A 104 -3.63 4.50 9.24
C PHE A 104 -3.51 3.07 9.75
N ARG A 105 -3.38 2.84 11.08
CA ARG A 105 -3.18 1.50 11.67
C ARG A 105 -4.28 0.50 11.33
N ASN A 106 -5.49 0.94 11.07
CA ASN A 106 -6.59 0.13 10.55
C ASN A 106 -7.08 0.76 9.25
N PRO A 107 -6.34 0.62 8.14
CA PRO A 107 -6.75 1.23 6.90
C PRO A 107 -8.04 0.54 6.45
N THR A 108 -9.10 1.30 6.27
CA THR A 108 -10.33 0.80 5.70
C THR A 108 -10.05 0.44 4.24
N LEU A 109 -9.95 -0.85 3.94
CA LEU A 109 -9.99 -1.33 2.56
C LEU A 109 -11.36 -0.94 2.00
N PRO A 110 -11.44 -0.44 0.75
CA PRO A 110 -12.70 -0.01 0.18
C PRO A 110 -13.68 -1.18 0.19
N LEU A 111 -14.74 -1.05 0.99
CA LEU A 111 -15.93 -1.87 0.88
C LEU A 111 -16.74 -1.33 -0.30
N GLY A 112 -16.26 -1.62 -1.50
CA GLY A 112 -17.01 -1.41 -2.74
C GLY A 112 -17.11 0.01 -3.29
N LYS A 113 -18.09 0.21 -4.19
CA LYS A 113 -18.34 1.47 -4.94
C LYS A 113 -18.59 2.71 -4.06
N THR A 114 -18.77 2.54 -2.76
CA THR A 114 -18.97 3.60 -1.76
C THR A 114 -17.70 3.94 -0.96
N GLY A 115 -16.57 3.29 -1.27
CA GLY A 115 -15.28 3.58 -0.65
C GLY A 115 -14.89 5.04 -0.86
N LYS A 116 -14.67 5.76 0.26
CA LYS A 116 -14.25 7.18 0.24
C LYS A 116 -12.90 7.40 -0.45
N TRP A 117 -12.14 6.33 -0.69
CA TRP A 117 -10.75 6.39 -1.13
C TRP A 117 -10.47 5.43 -2.28
N GLU A 118 -9.74 5.92 -3.28
CA GLU A 118 -9.19 5.11 -4.36
C GLU A 118 -7.99 4.31 -3.84
N VAL A 119 -8.14 2.98 -3.81
CA VAL A 119 -7.09 2.05 -3.38
C VAL A 119 -6.73 1.15 -4.56
N PHE A 120 -5.45 0.82 -4.63
CA PHE A 120 -4.88 -0.07 -5.63
C PHE A 120 -4.37 -1.33 -4.94
N TYR A 121 -4.47 -2.48 -5.60
CA TYR A 121 -3.92 -3.73 -5.10
C TYR A 121 -2.83 -4.26 -6.04
N LEU A 122 -1.89 -5.02 -5.49
CA LEU A 122 -0.81 -5.65 -6.26
C LEU A 122 -1.31 -6.94 -6.91
N ASP A 123 -1.42 -6.96 -8.24
CA ASP A 123 -1.66 -8.19 -8.99
C ASP A 123 -0.32 -8.90 -9.25
N ASN A 124 -0.07 -9.97 -8.50
CA ASN A 124 1.15 -10.77 -8.63
C ASN A 124 1.30 -11.44 -10.01
N LYS A 125 0.20 -11.65 -10.76
CA LYS A 125 0.25 -12.27 -12.11
C LYS A 125 0.77 -11.28 -13.14
N THR A 126 0.28 -10.04 -13.12
CA THR A 126 0.70 -8.99 -14.05
C THR A 126 1.87 -8.15 -13.52
N LYS A 127 2.28 -8.36 -12.27
CA LYS A 127 3.32 -7.59 -11.57
C LYS A 127 3.05 -6.08 -11.60
N SER A 128 1.79 -5.69 -11.43
CA SER A 128 1.36 -4.29 -11.49
C SER A 128 0.27 -4.01 -10.48
N TYR A 129 0.15 -2.75 -10.08
CA TYR A 129 -0.97 -2.32 -9.25
C TYR A 129 -2.19 -2.00 -10.11
N LYS A 130 -3.36 -2.47 -9.67
CA LYS A 130 -4.65 -2.22 -10.33
C LYS A 130 -5.62 -1.61 -9.34
N VAL A 131 -6.61 -0.88 -9.86
CA VAL A 131 -7.69 -0.33 -9.03
C VAL A 131 -8.38 -1.49 -8.29
N LEU A 132 -8.54 -1.36 -6.99
CA LEU A 132 -9.26 -2.31 -6.16
C LEU A 132 -10.76 -1.96 -6.23
N ASP A 133 -11.50 -2.72 -7.02
CA ASP A 133 -12.96 -2.67 -7.02
C ASP A 133 -13.56 -3.67 -6.02
N GLU A 134 -14.88 -3.58 -5.84
CA GLU A 134 -15.65 -4.41 -4.90
C GLU A 134 -15.48 -5.90 -5.18
N SER A 135 -15.66 -6.30 -6.44
CA SER A 135 -15.60 -7.70 -6.85
C SER A 135 -14.19 -8.27 -6.70
N THR A 136 -13.15 -7.49 -6.99
CA THR A 136 -11.76 -7.89 -6.75
C THR A 136 -11.51 -8.05 -5.26
N TYR A 137 -11.99 -7.13 -4.43
CA TYR A 137 -11.84 -7.25 -2.98
C TYR A 137 -12.54 -8.50 -2.42
N GLU A 138 -13.78 -8.78 -2.83
CA GLU A 138 -14.48 -10.01 -2.49
C GLU A 138 -13.70 -11.25 -2.92
N ASN A 139 -13.18 -11.26 -4.15
CA ASN A 139 -12.36 -12.37 -4.65
C ASN A 139 -11.04 -12.54 -3.87
N ILE A 140 -10.47 -11.47 -3.32
CA ILE A 140 -9.30 -11.54 -2.42
C ILE A 140 -9.72 -12.17 -1.08
N VAL A 141 -10.83 -11.72 -0.48
CA VAL A 141 -11.37 -12.23 0.79
C VAL A 141 -11.75 -13.71 0.68
N GLU A 142 -12.34 -14.13 -0.43
CA GLU A 142 -12.68 -15.54 -0.70
C GLU A 142 -11.46 -16.39 -1.11
N GLY A 143 -10.27 -15.78 -1.26
CA GLY A 143 -9.04 -16.48 -1.63
C GLY A 143 -8.94 -16.88 -3.11
N ARG A 144 -9.87 -16.43 -3.97
CA ARG A 144 -9.80 -16.64 -5.43
C ARG A 144 -8.65 -15.84 -6.06
N ILE A 145 -8.37 -14.65 -5.53
CA ILE A 145 -7.19 -13.85 -5.87
C ILE A 145 -6.16 -13.99 -4.74
N ARG A 146 -4.94 -14.38 -5.12
CA ARG A 146 -3.81 -14.51 -4.18
C ARG A 146 -3.00 -13.23 -4.14
N ILE A 147 -2.85 -12.70 -2.94
CA ILE A 147 -2.02 -11.55 -2.57
C ILE A 147 -0.86 -12.00 -1.69
#